data_AF-A0A7S4MAP7-F1
#
_entry.id   AF-A0A7S4MAP7-F1
#
_cell.length_a   1.000
_cell.length_b   1.000
_cell.length_c   1.000
_cell.angle_alpha   90.00
_cell.angle_beta   90.00
_cell.angle_gamma   90.00
#
_symmetry.space_group_name_H-M   'P 1'
#
loop_
_entity.id
_entity.type
_entity.pdbx_description
1 polymer ?
#
loop_
_entity_poly.entity_id
_entity_poly.type
_entity_poly.pdbx_seq_one_letter_code
_entity_poly.pdbx_strand_id
1 'polypeptide(L)'
;MTTTNAGPSMRVISYNVLSERLCRREEYFCCEQKHLATHHRHATIEAILAREVAELTVICLQEAGDAPYVLAGDFNFDPSSSTYSLLTTGNLPPSSEDYPHAPKVAHGRPSKWTPAVAPLRSAYVEATGSEPEFTNHATTRLARTAEVKTFTATLDYIFISPHWEASRCLPTLSRKALAAVKSFPSATEPSDHVAIGCSLSTTA
;
A
#
# COMPACT_ATOMS: atom_id res chain seq x y z
N MET A 1 32.54 32.65 -11.16
CA MET A 1 31.14 32.27 -10.90
C MET A 1 31.08 30.75 -10.83
N THR A 2 31.16 30.21 -9.62
CA THR A 2 31.11 28.77 -9.36
C THR A 2 29.65 28.36 -9.22
N THR A 3 29.11 27.69 -10.24
CA THR A 3 27.84 26.98 -10.15
C THR A 3 28.02 25.81 -9.19
N THR A 4 27.43 25.92 -8.00
CA THR A 4 27.32 24.80 -7.07
C THR A 4 26.42 23.75 -7.72
N ASN A 5 27.04 22.68 -8.23
CA ASN A 5 26.34 21.46 -8.60
C ASN A 5 25.83 20.82 -7.30
N ALA A 6 24.68 21.27 -6.83
CA ALA A 6 23.97 20.53 -5.79
C ALA A 6 23.58 19.19 -6.42
N GLY A 7 24.13 18.09 -5.90
CA GLY A 7 23.69 16.75 -6.28
C GLY A 7 22.18 16.58 -6.01
N PRO A 8 21.55 15.51 -6.52
CA PRO A 8 20.14 15.26 -6.28
C PRO A 8 19.86 15.23 -4.77
N SER A 9 18.97 16.12 -4.31
CA SER A 9 18.55 16.23 -2.93
C SER A 9 17.20 15.54 -2.73
N MET A 10 17.11 14.64 -1.75
CA MET A 10 15.86 13.97 -1.37
C MET A 10 15.47 14.39 0.05
N ARG A 11 14.21 14.77 0.23
CA ARG A 11 13.62 15.06 1.53
C ARG A 11 12.79 13.87 1.97
N VAL A 12 12.97 13.43 3.22
CA VAL A 12 12.20 12.34 3.84
C VAL A 12 11.72 12.83 5.19
N ILE A 13 10.43 12.64 5.49
CA ILE A 13 9.87 12.92 6.80
C ILE A 13 9.15 11.70 7.36
N SER A 14 9.16 11.56 8.68
CA SER A 14 8.37 10.57 9.40
C SER A 14 7.47 11.29 10.40
N TYR A 15 6.20 10.88 10.46
CA TYR A 15 5.23 11.45 11.39
C TYR A 15 4.34 10.36 11.98
N ASN A 16 4.25 10.33 13.31
CA ASN A 16 3.37 9.41 14.01
C ASN A 16 1.99 10.06 14.18
N VAL A 17 0.98 9.50 13.54
CA VAL A 17 -0.40 9.94 13.65
C VAL A 17 -1.01 9.29 14.88
N LEU A 18 -1.43 10.12 15.84
CA LEU A 18 -2.03 9.60 17.06
C LEU A 18 -3.34 8.84 16.74
N SER A 19 -3.42 7.57 17.13
CA SER A 19 -4.64 6.77 17.02
C SER A 19 -5.83 7.48 17.67
N GLU A 20 -6.97 7.52 16.97
CA GLU A 20 -8.18 8.17 17.47
C GLU A 20 -8.66 7.59 18.82
N ARG A 21 -8.43 6.29 19.05
CA ARG A 21 -8.78 5.62 20.32
C ARG A 21 -8.06 6.21 21.53
N LEU A 22 -6.89 6.81 21.32
CA LEU A 22 -6.07 7.43 22.35
C LEU A 22 -6.38 8.92 22.53
N CYS A 23 -7.22 9.52 21.69
CA CYS A 23 -7.50 10.96 21.70
C CYS A 23 -8.52 11.34 22.76
N ARG A 24 -8.18 11.04 24.02
CA ARG A 24 -9.03 11.21 25.20
C ARG A 24 -8.37 12.14 26.19
N ARG A 25 -9.18 12.90 26.94
CA ARG A 25 -8.68 13.84 27.96
C ARG A 25 -8.01 13.17 29.12
N GLU A 26 -8.38 11.92 29.40
CA GLU A 26 -7.77 11.11 30.45
C GLU A 26 -6.32 10.75 30.09
N GLU A 27 -6.07 10.47 28.81
CA GLU A 27 -4.73 10.18 28.26
C GLU A 27 -3.90 11.47 28.06
N TYR A 28 -4.54 12.56 27.60
CA TYR A 28 -3.90 13.84 27.28
C TYR A 28 -4.49 15.01 28.08
N PHE A 29 -4.39 14.93 29.42
CA PHE A 29 -5.03 15.87 30.35
C PHE A 29 -4.53 17.33 30.29
N CYS A 30 -3.36 17.57 29.69
CA CYS A 30 -2.87 18.93 29.41
C CYS A 30 -3.38 19.49 28.08
N CYS A 31 -3.97 18.66 27.21
CA CYS A 31 -4.41 19.07 25.88
C CYS A 31 -5.85 19.57 25.92
N GLU A 32 -6.12 20.74 25.32
CA GLU A 32 -7.49 21.22 25.16
C GLU A 32 -8.33 20.23 24.34
N GLN A 33 -9.59 20.00 24.73
CA GLN A 33 -10.48 19.04 24.06
C GLN A 33 -10.61 19.30 22.56
N LYS A 34 -10.61 20.58 22.14
CA LYS A 34 -10.71 20.97 20.73
C LYS A 34 -9.52 20.45 19.89
N HIS A 35 -8.33 20.33 20.50
CA HIS A 35 -7.13 19.83 19.82
C HIS A 35 -7.11 18.29 19.74
N LEU A 36 -7.89 17.60 20.59
CA LEU A 36 -8.08 16.15 20.53
C LEU A 36 -9.21 15.74 19.57
N ALA A 37 -10.09 16.67 19.20
CA ALA A 37 -11.23 16.41 18.33
C ALA A 37 -10.79 15.97 16.92
N THR A 38 -11.41 14.91 16.41
CA THR A 38 -11.06 14.24 15.14
C THR A 38 -11.00 15.20 13.96
N HIS A 39 -12.04 16.02 13.77
CA HIS A 39 -12.08 17.00 12.67
C HIS A 39 -10.90 17.98 12.70
N HIS A 40 -10.54 18.48 13.89
CA HIS A 40 -9.43 19.42 14.04
C HIS A 40 -8.09 18.73 13.79
N ARG A 41 -7.91 17.51 14.31
CA ARG A 41 -6.67 16.74 14.10
C ARG A 41 -6.50 16.36 12.63
N HIS A 42 -7.55 15.88 11.96
CA HIS A 42 -7.51 15.50 10.55
C HIS A 42 -7.13 16.70 9.68
N ALA A 43 -7.79 17.84 9.84
CA ALA A 43 -7.46 19.06 9.12
C ALA A 43 -6.01 19.52 9.38
N THR A 44 -5.51 19.38 10.60
CA THR A 44 -4.13 19.73 10.96
C THR A 44 -3.11 18.77 10.31
N ILE A 45 -3.40 17.47 10.31
CA ILE A 45 -2.57 16.45 9.66
C ILE A 45 -2.53 16.70 8.15
N GLU A 46 -3.68 16.90 7.51
CA GLU A 46 -3.77 17.24 6.08
C GLU A 46 -2.92 18.46 5.72
N ALA A 47 -2.99 19.53 6.54
CA ALA A 47 -2.17 20.72 6.32
C ALA A 47 -0.66 20.45 6.45
N ILE A 48 -0.25 19.59 7.38
CA ILE A 48 1.15 19.15 7.52
C ILE A 48 1.57 18.37 6.27
N LEU A 49 0.78 17.40 5.84
CA LEU A 49 1.10 16.53 4.70
C LEU A 49 1.10 17.30 3.37
N ALA A 50 0.14 18.20 3.16
CA ALA A 50 0.04 19.01 1.95
C ALA A 50 1.30 19.84 1.70
N ARG A 51 1.92 20.39 2.77
CA ARG A 51 3.18 21.13 2.65
C ARG A 51 4.33 20.26 2.16
N GLU A 52 4.36 19.00 2.58
CA GLU A 52 5.47 18.09 2.29
C GLU A 52 5.29 17.46 0.89
N VAL A 53 4.04 17.20 0.49
CA VAL A 53 3.68 16.82 -0.89
C VAL A 53 4.10 17.90 -1.88
N ALA A 54 3.88 19.18 -1.55
CA ALA A 54 4.28 20.30 -2.41
C ALA A 54 5.80 20.37 -2.66
N GLU A 55 6.61 19.79 -1.76
CA GLU A 55 8.07 19.74 -1.83
C GLU A 55 8.60 18.41 -2.41
N LEU A 56 7.74 17.57 -3.00
CA LEU A 56 8.10 16.24 -3.52
C LEU A 56 8.80 15.35 -2.48
N THR A 57 8.33 15.43 -1.23
CA THR A 57 8.92 14.73 -0.08
C THR A 57 8.44 13.27 0.00
N VAL A 58 9.32 12.35 0.38
CA VAL A 58 8.91 10.99 0.80
C VAL A 58 8.34 11.08 2.21
N ILE A 59 7.06 10.75 2.36
CA ILE A 59 6.34 10.85 3.64
C ILE A 59 6.08 9.45 4.20
N CYS A 60 6.59 9.18 5.40
CA CYS A 60 6.33 7.96 6.14
C CYS A 60 5.36 8.24 7.29
N LEU A 61 4.10 7.80 7.17
CA LEU A 61 3.12 7.88 8.26
C LEU A 61 3.16 6.60 9.11
N GLN A 62 3.25 6.78 10.42
CA GLN A 62 3.05 5.71 11.40
C GLN A 62 1.66 5.88 12.02
N GLU A 63 0.94 4.77 12.25
CA GLU A 63 -0.39 4.77 12.87
C GLU A 63 -1.44 5.68 12.20
N ALA A 64 -1.50 5.70 10.86
CA ALA A 64 -2.35 6.61 10.09
C ALA A 64 -3.85 6.62 10.47
N GLY A 65 -4.36 5.59 11.15
CA GLY A 65 -5.76 5.53 11.59
C GLY A 65 -6.71 5.81 10.43
N ASP A 66 -7.59 6.80 10.62
CA ASP A 66 -8.55 7.26 9.61
C ASP A 66 -8.03 8.45 8.79
N ALA A 67 -6.74 8.78 8.81
CA ALA A 67 -6.19 9.82 7.95
C ALA A 67 -6.09 9.37 6.48
N PRO A 68 -6.03 10.30 5.51
CA PRO A 68 -5.71 9.98 4.13
C PRO A 68 -4.38 9.23 4.02
N TYR A 69 -4.37 8.07 3.36
CA TYR A 69 -3.16 7.28 3.13
C TYR A 69 -3.17 6.64 1.75
N VAL A 70 -1.95 6.38 1.26
CA VAL A 70 -1.67 5.54 0.11
C VAL A 70 -0.65 4.51 0.57
N LEU A 71 -0.97 3.23 0.38
CA LEU A 71 -0.07 2.11 0.66
C LEU A 71 0.30 1.48 -0.68
N ALA A 72 1.53 1.74 -1.15
CA ALA A 72 2.03 1.25 -2.42
C ALA A 72 3.33 0.48 -2.26
N GLY A 73 3.53 -0.55 -3.08
CA GLY A 73 4.77 -1.33 -3.10
C GLY A 73 4.58 -2.72 -3.70
N ASP A 74 5.65 -3.52 -3.63
CA ASP A 74 5.65 -4.96 -3.91
C ASP A 74 5.24 -5.73 -2.65
N PHE A 75 4.11 -6.41 -2.71
CA PHE A 75 3.57 -7.18 -1.59
C PHE A 75 3.84 -8.69 -1.72
N ASN A 76 4.42 -9.14 -2.84
CA ASN A 76 4.76 -10.55 -3.11
C ASN A 76 3.57 -11.53 -3.00
N PHE A 77 2.34 -11.08 -3.29
CA PHE A 77 1.17 -11.94 -3.44
C PHE A 77 0.37 -11.55 -4.68
N ASP A 78 -0.33 -12.53 -5.28
CA ASP A 78 -1.18 -12.30 -6.45
C ASP A 78 -2.67 -12.14 -6.08
N PRO A 79 -3.52 -11.62 -7.00
CA PRO A 79 -4.93 -11.37 -6.73
C PRO A 79 -5.78 -12.60 -6.37
N SER A 80 -5.28 -13.82 -6.64
CA SER A 80 -5.94 -15.07 -6.23
C SER A 80 -5.58 -15.53 -4.82
N SER A 81 -4.60 -14.88 -4.18
CA SER A 81 -4.13 -15.25 -2.84
C SER A 81 -5.15 -14.96 -1.74
N SER A 82 -5.10 -15.76 -0.68
CA SER A 82 -5.84 -15.51 0.57
C SER A 82 -5.48 -14.16 1.20
N THR A 83 -4.22 -13.73 1.06
CA THR A 83 -3.74 -12.45 1.59
C THR A 83 -4.37 -11.27 0.84
N TYR A 84 -4.41 -11.31 -0.49
CA TYR A 84 -5.11 -10.29 -1.28
C TYR A 84 -6.60 -10.24 -0.92
N SER A 85 -7.25 -11.40 -0.78
CA SER A 85 -8.65 -11.50 -0.38
C SER A 85 -8.89 -10.88 1.01
N LEU A 86 -8.08 -11.23 2.01
CA LEU A 86 -8.16 -10.64 3.35
C LEU A 86 -8.01 -9.12 3.31
N LEU A 87 -7.00 -8.62 2.59
CA LEU A 87 -6.72 -7.19 2.53
C LEU A 87 -7.80 -6.40 1.79
N THR A 88 -8.41 -6.95 0.73
CA THR A 88 -9.39 -6.22 -0.09
C THR A 88 -10.83 -6.39 0.38
N THR A 89 -11.16 -7.49 1.06
CA THR A 89 -12.50 -7.76 1.59
C THR A 89 -12.62 -7.51 3.09
N GLY A 90 -11.48 -7.37 3.78
CA GLY A 90 -11.41 -7.11 5.21
C GLY A 90 -11.56 -8.36 6.09
N ASN A 91 -11.84 -9.54 5.52
CA ASN A 91 -11.97 -10.78 6.27
C ASN A 91 -11.46 -11.98 5.47
N LEU A 92 -10.95 -12.99 6.17
CA LEU A 92 -10.64 -14.27 5.55
C LEU A 92 -11.74 -15.30 5.91
N PRO A 93 -12.31 -16.05 4.94
CA PRO A 93 -13.30 -17.07 5.26
C PRO A 93 -12.71 -18.21 6.11
N PRO A 94 -13.42 -18.75 7.11
CA PRO A 94 -12.97 -19.90 7.90
C PRO A 94 -12.68 -21.17 7.08
N SER A 95 -13.21 -21.25 5.86
CA SER A 95 -12.96 -22.34 4.91
C SER A 95 -11.67 -22.16 4.10
N SER A 96 -10.96 -21.04 4.24
CA SER A 96 -9.68 -20.82 3.57
C SER A 96 -8.63 -21.80 4.10
N GLU A 97 -7.83 -22.38 3.20
CA GLU A 97 -6.71 -23.25 3.57
C GLU A 97 -5.66 -22.51 4.42
N ASP A 98 -5.52 -21.20 4.20
CA ASP A 98 -4.61 -20.32 4.94
C ASP A 98 -5.26 -19.70 6.19
N TYR A 99 -6.44 -20.16 6.61
CA TYR A 99 -7.11 -19.58 7.77
C TYR A 99 -6.29 -19.78 9.04
N PRO A 100 -5.88 -18.70 9.73
CA PRO A 100 -4.97 -18.79 10.87
C PRO A 100 -5.59 -19.56 12.04
N HIS A 101 -4.81 -20.49 12.59
CA HIS A 101 -5.16 -21.19 13.82
C HIS A 101 -4.92 -20.28 15.03
N ALA A 102 -5.93 -19.50 15.40
CA ALA A 102 -5.87 -18.70 16.61
C ALA A 102 -5.82 -19.59 17.86
N PRO A 103 -5.01 -19.24 18.89
CA PRO A 103 -5.02 -19.96 20.15
C PRO A 103 -6.41 -19.86 20.78
N LYS A 104 -6.98 -21.00 21.20
CA LYS A 104 -8.33 -21.07 21.82
C LYS A 104 -8.44 -20.20 23.07
N VAL A 105 -7.32 -19.92 23.73
CA VAL A 105 -7.22 -19.10 24.94
C VAL A 105 -6.11 -18.07 24.75
N ALA A 106 -6.41 -16.81 24.97
CA ALA A 106 -5.45 -15.71 25.06
C ALA A 106 -5.59 -15.05 26.43
N HIS A 107 -4.49 -14.91 27.18
CA HIS A 107 -4.47 -14.33 28.53
C HIS A 107 -5.51 -14.94 29.50
N GLY A 108 -5.66 -16.27 29.48
CA GLY A 108 -6.58 -16.98 30.37
C GLY A 108 -8.07 -16.83 30.02
N ARG A 109 -8.42 -16.25 28.87
CA ARG A 109 -9.80 -16.09 28.39
C ARG A 109 -9.99 -16.74 27.02
N PRO A 110 -11.19 -17.26 26.70
CA PRO A 110 -11.50 -17.74 25.36
C PRO A 110 -11.22 -16.64 24.31
N SER A 111 -10.40 -16.98 23.32
CA SER A 111 -10.10 -16.06 22.23
C SER A 111 -11.29 -15.98 21.27
N LYS A 112 -11.70 -14.76 20.94
CA LYS A 112 -12.67 -14.47 19.87
C LYS A 112 -12.00 -13.83 18.65
N TRP A 113 -10.67 -13.91 18.57
CA TRP A 113 -9.92 -13.27 17.51
C TRP A 113 -10.24 -13.93 16.16
N THR A 114 -10.42 -13.09 15.14
CA THR A 114 -10.56 -13.46 13.74
C THR A 114 -9.60 -12.61 12.91
N PRO A 115 -9.10 -13.11 11.77
CA PRO A 115 -8.31 -12.30 10.83
C PRO A 115 -9.24 -11.31 10.13
N ALA A 116 -9.42 -10.15 10.76
CA ALA A 116 -10.23 -9.06 10.25
C ALA A 116 -9.39 -7.78 10.18
N VAL A 117 -9.47 -7.09 9.05
CA VAL A 117 -8.78 -5.81 8.77
C VAL A 117 -9.77 -4.84 8.12
N ALA A 118 -9.46 -3.54 8.15
CA ALA A 118 -10.17 -2.60 7.30
C ALA A 118 -9.86 -2.93 5.83
N PRO A 119 -10.87 -3.12 4.96
CA PRO A 119 -10.63 -3.45 3.57
C PRO A 119 -9.92 -2.30 2.86
N LEU A 120 -8.86 -2.65 2.12
CA LEU A 120 -8.11 -1.77 1.25
C LEU A 120 -8.76 -1.70 -0.13
N ARG A 121 -8.78 -0.50 -0.73
CA ARG A 121 -9.22 -0.28 -2.12
C ARG A 121 -8.03 -0.22 -3.05
N SER A 122 -8.01 -1.04 -4.09
CA SER A 122 -6.99 -0.94 -5.14
C SER A 122 -7.32 0.19 -6.11
N ALA A 123 -6.38 1.11 -6.32
CA ALA A 123 -6.53 2.21 -7.27
C ALA A 123 -6.69 1.71 -8.71
N TYR A 124 -6.09 0.57 -9.08
CA TYR A 124 -6.23 -0.01 -10.41
C TYR A 124 -7.61 -0.64 -10.61
N VAL A 125 -8.10 -1.41 -9.64
CA VAL A 125 -9.45 -1.97 -9.68
C VAL A 125 -10.49 -0.87 -9.77
N GLU A 126 -10.31 0.20 -9.00
CA GLU A 126 -11.23 1.34 -9.00
C GLU A 126 -11.22 2.12 -10.32
N ALA A 127 -10.04 2.49 -10.83
CA ALA A 127 -9.95 3.32 -12.04
C ALA A 127 -10.19 2.53 -13.34
N THR A 128 -9.92 1.23 -13.35
CA THR A 128 -9.90 0.41 -14.59
C THR A 128 -10.81 -0.81 -14.55
N GLY A 129 -11.37 -1.16 -13.39
CA GLY A 129 -12.24 -2.32 -13.19
C GLY A 129 -11.50 -3.63 -12.87
N SER A 130 -10.16 -3.66 -12.95
CA SER A 130 -9.37 -4.87 -12.67
C SER A 130 -7.94 -4.54 -12.25
N GLU A 131 -7.27 -5.48 -11.60
CA GLU A 131 -5.82 -5.41 -11.43
C GLU A 131 -5.07 -5.59 -12.77
N PRO A 132 -3.81 -5.10 -12.89
CA PRO A 132 -2.94 -5.44 -14.02
C PRO A 132 -2.84 -6.95 -14.23
N GLU A 133 -2.62 -7.43 -15.46
CA GLU A 133 -2.45 -8.87 -15.72
C GLU A 133 -1.15 -9.44 -15.12
N PHE A 134 -0.16 -8.56 -14.95
CA PHE A 134 1.08 -8.79 -14.21
C PHE A 134 1.75 -7.45 -13.88
N THR A 135 2.60 -7.46 -12.85
CA THR A 135 3.53 -6.37 -12.54
C THR A 135 4.97 -6.87 -12.44
N ASN A 136 5.19 -8.18 -12.30
CA ASN A 136 6.49 -8.84 -12.38
C ASN A 136 6.51 -9.83 -13.57
N HIS A 137 7.65 -9.90 -14.26
CA HIS A 137 7.94 -10.96 -15.23
C HIS A 137 9.44 -11.30 -15.25
N ALA A 138 9.84 -12.33 -14.51
CA ALA A 138 11.25 -12.71 -14.34
C ALA A 138 11.52 -14.17 -14.70
N THR A 139 12.54 -14.44 -15.51
CA THR A 139 13.11 -15.78 -15.70
C THR A 139 14.41 -15.89 -14.93
N THR A 140 14.40 -16.68 -13.85
CA THR A 140 15.56 -16.85 -12.96
C THR A 140 16.03 -18.31 -12.96
N ARG A 141 17.30 -18.51 -12.59
CA ARG A 141 17.86 -19.84 -12.35
C ARG A 141 17.88 -20.09 -10.84
N LEU A 142 17.17 -21.12 -10.39
CA LEU A 142 17.13 -21.49 -8.98
C LEU A 142 18.51 -21.99 -8.53
N ALA A 143 19.09 -21.31 -7.54
CA ALA A 143 20.46 -21.58 -7.06
C ALA A 143 20.67 -23.04 -6.61
N ARG A 144 19.63 -23.68 -6.08
CA ARG A 144 19.71 -25.05 -5.54
C ARG A 144 19.53 -26.16 -6.58
N THR A 145 18.79 -25.92 -7.65
CA THR A 145 18.41 -26.97 -8.62
C THR A 145 18.94 -26.71 -10.03
N ALA A 146 19.51 -25.53 -10.29
CA ALA A 146 19.86 -25.03 -11.62
C ALA A 146 18.67 -24.96 -12.60
N GLU A 147 17.45 -25.19 -12.12
CA GLU A 147 16.21 -25.09 -12.89
C GLU A 147 15.99 -23.65 -13.32
N VAL A 148 15.62 -23.47 -14.59
CA VAL A 148 15.24 -22.17 -15.13
C VAL A 148 13.73 -22.06 -15.07
N LYS A 149 13.22 -21.11 -14.30
CA LYS A 149 11.79 -20.90 -14.11
C LYS A 149 11.44 -19.46 -14.43
N THR A 150 10.33 -19.29 -15.15
CA THR A 150 9.70 -17.99 -15.38
C THR A 150 8.58 -17.81 -14.37
N PHE A 151 8.56 -16.64 -13.73
CA PHE A 151 7.50 -16.20 -12.84
C PHE A 151 6.87 -14.94 -13.42
N THR A 152 5.54 -14.91 -13.47
CA THR A 152 4.76 -13.79 -14.00
C THR A 152 3.49 -13.61 -13.18
N ALA A 153 3.44 -12.55 -12.39
CA ALA A 153 2.33 -12.29 -11.48
C ALA A 153 2.13 -10.79 -11.26
N THR A 154 0.97 -10.43 -10.73
CA THR A 154 0.68 -9.09 -10.20
C THR A 154 1.06 -9.13 -8.73
N LEU A 155 2.09 -8.39 -8.35
CA LEU A 155 2.66 -8.37 -6.99
C LEU A 155 2.65 -6.96 -6.40
N ASP A 156 2.57 -5.96 -7.27
CA ASP A 156 2.65 -4.55 -6.93
C ASP A 156 1.25 -3.94 -6.92
N TYR A 157 0.92 -3.20 -5.86
CA TYR A 157 -0.39 -2.60 -5.68
C TYR A 157 -0.26 -1.15 -5.22
N ILE A 158 -1.28 -0.34 -5.53
CA ILE A 158 -1.50 0.99 -4.95
C ILE A 158 -2.83 0.93 -4.23
N PHE A 159 -2.81 0.70 -2.93
CA PHE A 159 -3.99 0.75 -2.08
C PHE A 159 -4.24 2.17 -1.57
N ILE A 160 -5.49 2.60 -1.58
CA ILE A 160 -5.89 3.94 -1.19
C ILE A 160 -6.93 3.90 -0.07
N SER A 161 -6.84 4.87 0.84
CA SER A 161 -7.87 5.07 1.86
C SER A 161 -9.13 5.73 1.27
N PRO A 162 -10.28 5.71 1.98
CA PRO A 162 -11.55 6.22 1.46
C PRO A 162 -11.56 7.70 1.03
N HIS A 163 -10.56 8.48 1.44
CA HIS A 163 -10.41 9.90 1.16
C HIS A 163 -9.99 10.21 -0.29
N TRP A 164 -9.63 9.18 -1.05
CA TRP A 164 -9.11 9.31 -2.41
C TRP A 164 -10.04 8.65 -3.43
N GLU A 165 -10.10 9.26 -4.61
CA GLU A 165 -10.67 8.68 -5.82
C GLU A 165 -9.55 8.46 -6.84
N ALA A 166 -9.49 7.25 -7.38
CA ALA A 166 -8.54 6.89 -8.44
C ALA A 166 -9.12 7.21 -9.82
N SER A 167 -8.39 7.98 -10.64
CA SER A 167 -8.92 8.49 -11.92
C SER A 167 -8.14 8.05 -13.16
N ARG A 168 -6.81 8.00 -13.10
CA ARG A 168 -5.97 7.65 -14.24
C ARG A 168 -4.75 6.85 -13.81
N CYS A 169 -4.74 5.56 -14.15
CA CYS A 169 -3.58 4.70 -13.97
C CYS A 169 -2.59 4.79 -15.14
N LEU A 170 -1.32 4.49 -14.87
CA LEU A 170 -0.34 4.21 -15.93
C LEU A 170 -0.82 3.01 -16.77
N PRO A 171 -0.60 3.00 -18.10
CA PRO A 171 -0.97 1.88 -18.95
C PRO A 171 -0.33 0.57 -18.48
N THR A 172 -1.11 -0.50 -18.49
CA THR A 172 -0.63 -1.85 -18.16
C THR A 172 -0.27 -2.62 -19.42
N LEU A 173 0.64 -3.59 -19.27
CA LEU A 173 0.92 -4.56 -20.32
C LEU A 173 -0.02 -5.76 -20.17
N SER A 174 -0.50 -6.28 -21.29
CA SER A 174 -1.20 -7.57 -21.32
C SER A 174 -0.19 -8.71 -21.42
N ARG A 175 -0.54 -9.92 -20.96
CA ARG A 175 0.28 -11.13 -21.13
C ARG A 175 0.55 -11.45 -22.58
N LYS A 176 -0.32 -11.00 -23.51
CA LYS A 176 -0.07 -11.13 -24.96
C LYS A 176 1.19 -10.35 -25.39
N ALA A 177 1.50 -9.24 -24.75
CA ALA A 177 2.71 -8.46 -25.03
C ALA A 177 4.00 -9.23 -24.68
N LEU A 178 3.90 -10.27 -23.83
CA LEU A 178 5.03 -11.11 -23.45
C LEU A 178 5.38 -12.18 -24.49
N ALA A 179 4.63 -12.33 -25.58
CA ALA A 179 4.87 -13.39 -26.57
C ALA A 179 6.30 -13.38 -27.17
N ALA A 180 6.92 -12.20 -27.28
CA ALA A 180 8.28 -12.03 -27.77
C ALA A 180 9.30 -11.72 -26.64
N VAL A 181 8.86 -11.67 -25.38
CA VAL A 181 9.67 -11.28 -24.23
C VAL A 181 9.87 -12.50 -23.35
N LYS A 182 11.12 -12.97 -23.22
CA LYS A 182 11.44 -14.13 -22.38
C LYS A 182 11.52 -13.79 -20.89
N SER A 183 11.96 -12.57 -20.58
CA SER A 183 12.18 -12.09 -19.22
C SER A 183 12.29 -10.58 -19.25
N PHE A 184 11.92 -9.96 -18.14
CA PHE A 184 12.50 -8.70 -17.74
C PHE A 184 13.66 -8.93 -16.73
N PRO A 185 14.60 -7.98 -16.56
CA PRO A 185 14.83 -6.81 -17.41
C PRO A 185 15.07 -7.16 -18.88
N SER A 186 14.78 -6.23 -19.79
CA SER A 186 14.93 -6.35 -21.23
C SER A 186 15.52 -5.06 -21.84
N ALA A 187 15.63 -5.00 -23.17
CA ALA A 187 16.10 -3.78 -23.85
C ALA A 187 15.20 -2.56 -23.59
N THR A 188 13.93 -2.77 -23.25
CA THR A 188 12.94 -1.70 -23.04
C THR A 188 12.44 -1.61 -21.60
N GLU A 189 12.72 -2.61 -20.75
CA GLU A 189 12.30 -2.64 -19.34
C GLU A 189 13.52 -2.82 -18.44
N PRO A 190 13.88 -1.84 -17.60
CA PRO A 190 15.12 -1.86 -16.82
C PRO A 190 15.05 -2.68 -15.52
N SER A 191 13.86 -3.14 -15.14
CA SER A 191 13.57 -3.91 -13.92
C SER A 191 12.79 -5.15 -14.30
N ASP A 192 12.79 -6.18 -13.46
CA ASP A 192 11.89 -7.33 -13.60
C ASP A 192 10.44 -7.03 -13.20
N HIS A 193 10.22 -5.89 -12.56
CA HIS A 193 8.92 -5.28 -12.30
C HIS A 193 8.64 -4.12 -13.27
N VAL A 194 7.38 -3.98 -13.69
CA VAL A 194 6.91 -2.81 -14.46
C VAL A 194 6.40 -1.71 -13.53
N ALA A 195 6.61 -0.46 -13.94
CA ALA A 195 6.12 0.68 -13.17
C ALA A 195 4.59 0.71 -13.11
N ILE A 196 4.05 0.91 -11.91
CA ILE A 196 2.62 1.20 -11.69
C ILE A 196 2.46 2.63 -11.16
N GLY A 197 1.32 3.25 -11.43
CA GLY A 197 1.05 4.62 -10.99
C GLY A 197 -0.40 4.99 -11.18
N CYS A 198 -0.93 5.88 -10.34
CA CYS A 198 -2.30 6.37 -10.45
C CYS A 198 -2.41 7.84 -10.02
N SER A 199 -3.26 8.60 -10.72
CA SER A 199 -3.67 9.95 -10.32
C SER A 199 -4.83 9.87 -9.33
N LEU A 200 -4.65 10.49 -8.15
CA LEU A 200 -5.62 10.52 -7.07
C LEU A 200 -6.16 11.93 -6.85
N SER A 201 -7.45 12.05 -6.54
CA SER A 201 -8.09 13.29 -6.10
C SER A 201 -8.80 13.07 -4.76
N THR A 202 -8.90 14.12 -3.95
CA THR A 202 -9.67 14.06 -2.70
C THR A 202 -11.15 13.89 -2.99
N THR A 203 -11.85 13.04 -2.24
CA THR A 203 -13.31 13.00 -2.21
C THR A 203 -13.85 14.33 -1.68
N ALA A 204 -14.75 14.98 -2.41
CA ALA A 204 -15.40 16.23 -2.00
C ALA A 204 -16.35 16.07 -0.81
#